data_AF-A0A7C9BGB0-F1
#
_entry.id   AF-A0A7C9BGB0-F1
#
_cell.length_a   1.000
_cell.length_b   1.000
_cell.length_c   1.000
_cell.angle_alpha   90.00
_cell.angle_beta   90.00
_cell.angle_gamma   90.00
#
_symmetry.space_group_name_H-M   'P 1'
#
loop_
_entity.id
_entity.type
_entity.pdbx_description
1 polymer ?
#
loop_
_entity_poly.entity_id
_entity_poly.type
_entity_poly.pdbx_seq_one_letter_code
_entity_poly.pdbx_strand_id
1 'polypeptide(L)'
;MKQRLVYKKRATTKSKLQARYEKLLKDIGESQSLHHTLEQGLREVVPRIQSELRPLIGRRDELLRSRLLRLDELADELGIGKYDRPWFDGYMADQASELLKKNGYGDEILKELFEKYAGEPLLSDEKNLAPIARQLKDELGIDMDLREMVDKGVDTFVKEHSEEIRKKMLEKWETGQAEDLKNFEPDAPLQVDKQQQALLQDARAIYLRLVKKYHPDRETDEAAKIQKTELIQRVTKAYQENDFLALLKLQIEYLEEEEADAFWLAEDMLKRYNKILQKQLNEIRKEVDFLKHSSMGLREEFFDQTHAFSERKFKNFKKKLRAEITMIQADLNDSRKHQKSWFKDWTPEIKAYQQDARLQNASPQPFDI
;
A
#
# COMPACT_ATOMS: atom_id res chain seq x y z
N MET A 1 5.45 -56.94 -13.03
CA MET A 1 6.62 -56.42 -12.27
C MET A 1 7.21 -55.11 -12.81
N LYS A 2 7.41 -54.93 -14.14
CA LYS A 2 7.96 -53.66 -14.69
C LYS A 2 7.05 -52.43 -14.46
N GLN A 3 5.72 -52.56 -14.54
CA GLN A 3 4.79 -51.47 -14.20
C GLN A 3 4.83 -51.08 -12.70
N ARG A 4 4.85 -52.07 -11.78
CA ARG A 4 5.05 -51.84 -10.33
C ARG A 4 6.31 -51.02 -10.03
N LEU A 5 7.44 -51.28 -10.69
CA LEU A 5 8.68 -50.51 -10.49
C LEU A 5 8.61 -49.09 -11.06
N VAL A 6 7.87 -48.86 -12.14
CA VAL A 6 7.70 -47.54 -12.77
C VAL A 6 6.80 -46.63 -11.94
N TYR A 7 5.70 -47.17 -11.37
CA TYR A 7 4.83 -46.44 -10.45
C TYR A 7 5.53 -46.12 -9.13
N LYS A 8 6.29 -47.07 -8.56
CA LYS A 8 7.06 -46.86 -7.33
C LYS A 8 8.24 -45.88 -7.51
N LYS A 9 8.88 -45.85 -8.70
CA LYS A 9 9.93 -44.86 -9.05
C LYS A 9 9.37 -43.45 -9.33
N ARG A 10 8.13 -43.32 -9.81
CA ARG A 10 7.47 -42.00 -9.96
C ARG A 10 7.01 -41.42 -8.62
N ALA A 11 6.67 -42.25 -7.64
CA ALA A 11 6.32 -41.81 -6.29
C ALA A 11 7.51 -41.20 -5.50
N THR A 12 8.75 -41.58 -5.83
CA THR A 12 9.95 -41.10 -5.11
C THR A 12 10.55 -39.81 -5.67
N THR A 13 10.12 -39.35 -6.84
CA THR A 13 10.59 -38.08 -7.43
C THR A 13 9.47 -37.05 -7.33
N LYS A 14 9.71 -35.95 -6.60
CA LYS A 14 8.73 -34.88 -6.35
C LYS A 14 8.04 -34.46 -7.66
N SER A 15 6.74 -34.73 -7.77
CA SER A 15 6.00 -34.40 -8.99
C SER A 15 5.98 -32.89 -9.21
N LYS A 16 6.02 -32.42 -10.47
CA LYS A 16 5.97 -30.99 -10.81
C LYS A 16 4.79 -30.28 -10.14
N LEU A 17 3.65 -30.96 -10.01
CA LEU A 17 2.44 -30.43 -9.36
C LEU A 17 2.60 -30.29 -7.84
N GLN A 18 3.38 -31.17 -7.20
CA GLN A 18 3.66 -31.11 -5.75
C GLN A 18 4.64 -29.98 -5.46
N ALA A 19 5.68 -29.83 -6.27
CA ALA A 19 6.60 -28.70 -6.19
C ALA A 19 5.88 -27.36 -6.38
N ARG A 20 4.90 -27.31 -7.31
CA ARG A 20 4.05 -26.12 -7.49
C ARG A 20 3.19 -25.82 -6.26
N TYR A 21 2.56 -26.83 -5.66
CA TYR A 21 1.74 -26.67 -4.47
C TYR A 21 2.53 -26.09 -3.30
N GLU A 22 3.68 -26.69 -2.98
CA GLU A 22 4.53 -26.23 -1.88
C GLU A 22 5.07 -24.82 -2.12
N LYS A 23 5.44 -24.50 -3.38
CA LYS A 23 5.84 -23.14 -3.74
C LYS A 23 4.70 -22.14 -3.55
N LEU A 24 3.48 -22.47 -3.99
CA LEU A 24 2.32 -21.58 -3.84
C LEU A 24 1.98 -21.34 -2.37
N LEU A 25 2.06 -22.35 -1.50
CA LEU A 25 1.88 -22.15 -0.06
C LEU A 25 2.93 -21.22 0.54
N LYS A 26 4.20 -21.39 0.16
CA LYS A 26 5.29 -20.50 0.58
C LYS A 26 5.03 -19.06 0.14
N ASP A 27 4.73 -18.87 -1.15
CA ASP A 27 4.47 -17.55 -1.74
C ASP A 27 3.24 -16.88 -1.11
N ILE A 28 2.19 -17.65 -0.77
CA ILE A 28 1.02 -17.15 -0.05
C ILE A 28 1.40 -16.68 1.36
N GLY A 29 2.12 -17.51 2.12
CA GLY A 29 2.55 -17.15 3.48
C GLY A 29 3.42 -15.89 3.50
N GLU A 30 4.34 -15.76 2.53
CA GLU A 30 5.15 -14.55 2.36
C GLU A 30 4.29 -13.33 2.02
N SER A 31 3.33 -13.47 1.11
CA SER A 31 2.45 -12.38 0.69
C SER A 31 1.50 -11.94 1.82
N GLN A 32 0.98 -12.89 2.62
CA GLN A 32 0.17 -12.61 3.80
C GLN A 32 0.95 -11.90 4.89
N SER A 33 2.19 -12.34 5.15
CA SER A 33 3.09 -11.68 6.09
C SER A 33 3.35 -10.23 5.66
N LEU A 34 3.68 -10.02 4.38
CA LEU A 34 3.90 -8.68 3.83
C LEU A 34 2.64 -7.80 3.92
N HIS A 35 1.47 -8.33 3.55
CA HIS A 35 0.19 -7.64 3.70
C HIS A 35 -0.03 -7.20 5.14
N HIS A 36 0.13 -8.13 6.10
CA HIS A 36 -0.04 -7.84 7.52
C HIS A 36 0.95 -6.78 8.02
N THR A 37 2.23 -6.88 7.67
CA THR A 37 3.25 -5.90 8.06
C THR A 37 2.91 -4.50 7.55
N LEU A 38 2.50 -4.38 6.28
CA LEU A 38 2.09 -3.11 5.69
C LEU A 38 0.86 -2.54 6.39
N GLU A 39 -0.19 -3.36 6.56
CA GLU A 39 -1.44 -2.95 7.18
C GLU A 39 -1.23 -2.48 8.62
N GLN A 40 -0.46 -3.22 9.43
CA GLN A 40 -0.15 -2.83 10.80
C GLN A 40 0.64 -1.52 10.85
N GLY A 41 1.64 -1.36 9.99
CA GLY A 41 2.41 -0.12 9.91
C GLY A 41 1.53 1.08 9.55
N LEU A 42 0.57 0.91 8.64
CA LEU A 42 -0.36 1.97 8.26
C LEU A 42 -1.32 2.32 9.40
N ARG A 43 -1.87 1.31 10.09
CA ARG A 43 -2.71 1.52 11.28
C ARG A 43 -2.00 2.29 12.39
N GLU A 44 -0.68 2.12 12.51
CA GLU A 44 0.11 2.85 13.49
C GLU A 44 0.46 4.28 13.03
N VAL A 45 0.96 4.44 11.80
CA VAL A 45 1.53 5.73 11.37
C VAL A 45 0.47 6.78 11.06
N VAL A 46 -0.67 6.39 10.48
CA VAL A 46 -1.69 7.35 10.01
C VAL A 46 -2.26 8.20 11.15
N PRO A 47 -2.69 7.63 12.30
CA PRO A 47 -3.15 8.43 13.43
C PRO A 47 -2.07 9.34 14.03
N ARG A 48 -0.81 8.89 14.02
CA ARG A 48 0.33 9.64 14.54
C ARG A 48 0.72 10.80 13.64
N ILE A 49 0.60 10.66 12.33
CA ILE A 49 0.75 11.79 11.40
C ILE A 49 -0.27 12.88 11.74
N GLN A 50 -1.54 12.49 11.90
CA GLN A 50 -2.64 13.44 12.19
C GLN A 50 -2.48 14.13 13.55
N SER A 51 -2.08 13.40 14.59
CA SER A 51 -1.97 13.95 15.95
C SER A 51 -0.62 14.62 16.24
N GLU A 52 0.48 14.15 15.65
CA GLU A 52 1.83 14.59 16.03
C GLU A 52 2.53 15.44 14.97
N LEU A 53 2.31 15.18 13.67
CA LEU A 53 3.01 15.86 12.59
C LEU A 53 2.18 16.99 11.99
N ARG A 54 0.88 16.78 11.74
CA ARG A 54 0.00 17.80 11.16
C ARG A 54 0.02 19.13 11.92
N PRO A 55 -0.02 19.18 13.27
CA PRO A 55 0.08 20.45 13.99
C PRO A 55 1.43 21.15 13.77
N LEU A 56 2.52 20.38 13.63
CA LEU A 56 3.84 20.94 13.36
C LEU A 56 3.95 21.46 11.92
N ILE A 57 3.38 20.73 10.96
CA ILE A 57 3.32 21.15 9.55
C ILE A 57 2.53 22.46 9.44
N GLY A 58 1.34 22.53 10.03
CA GLY A 58 0.55 23.77 10.06
C GLY A 58 1.32 24.92 10.70
N ARG A 59 2.00 24.67 11.82
CA ARG A 59 2.83 25.71 12.46
C ARG A 59 4.00 26.17 11.58
N ARG A 60 4.67 25.26 10.87
CA ARG A 60 5.73 25.62 9.92
C ARG A 60 5.15 26.51 8.82
N ASP A 61 4.03 26.13 8.24
CA ASP A 61 3.43 26.83 7.11
C ASP A 61 2.93 28.23 7.50
N GLU A 62 2.35 28.39 8.69
CA GLU A 62 2.03 29.71 9.27
C GLU A 62 3.26 30.62 9.40
N LEU A 63 4.40 30.06 9.78
CA LEU A 63 5.65 30.80 9.90
C LEU A 63 6.25 31.14 8.54
N LEU A 64 6.19 30.22 7.57
CA LEU A 64 6.59 30.51 6.19
C LEU A 64 5.73 31.62 5.58
N ARG A 65 4.41 31.57 5.77
CA ARG A 65 3.50 32.66 5.41
C ARG A 65 3.93 33.98 6.05
N SER A 66 4.18 33.98 7.36
CA SER A 66 4.62 35.18 8.09
C SER A 66 5.95 35.74 7.56
N ARG A 67 6.85 34.88 7.09
CA ARG A 67 8.11 35.27 6.46
C ARG A 67 7.88 35.95 5.13
N LEU A 68 7.00 35.41 4.27
CA LEU A 68 6.68 36.06 3.00
C LEU A 68 6.10 37.46 3.22
N LEU A 69 5.16 37.62 4.15
CA LEU A 69 4.62 38.94 4.49
C LEU A 69 5.69 39.90 5.00
N ARG A 70 6.67 39.39 5.76
CA ARG A 70 7.78 40.20 6.26
C ARG A 70 8.75 40.61 5.15
N LEU A 71 9.02 39.72 4.19
CA LEU A 71 9.83 40.02 3.01
C LEU A 71 9.13 41.08 2.15
N ASP A 72 7.81 41.00 2.00
CA ASP A 72 7.01 41.99 1.28
C ASP A 72 7.07 43.38 1.92
N GLU A 73 6.83 43.45 3.23
CA GLU A 73 6.91 44.69 4.00
C GLU A 73 8.28 45.37 3.83
N LEU A 74 9.37 44.59 3.96
CA LEU A 74 10.73 45.13 3.82
C LEU A 74 11.09 45.46 2.37
N ALA A 75 10.52 44.77 1.39
CA ALA A 75 10.68 45.11 -0.02
C ALA A 75 10.05 46.48 -0.34
N ASP A 76 8.89 46.79 0.24
CA ASP A 76 8.21 48.08 0.08
C ASP A 76 8.97 49.21 0.82
N GLU A 77 9.52 48.94 2.01
CA GLU A 77 10.25 49.93 2.81
C GLU A 77 11.68 50.21 2.30
N LEU A 78 12.44 49.17 1.96
CA LEU A 78 13.87 49.26 1.63
C LEU A 78 14.14 49.29 0.13
N GLY A 79 13.18 48.82 -0.67
CA GLY A 79 13.31 48.67 -2.12
C GLY A 79 14.19 47.47 -2.51
N ILE A 80 13.83 46.86 -3.65
CA ILE A 80 14.61 45.79 -4.27
C ILE A 80 15.45 46.36 -5.42
N GLY A 81 16.74 46.03 -5.44
CA GLY A 81 17.64 46.40 -6.52
C GLY A 81 17.17 45.87 -7.87
N LYS A 82 17.36 46.65 -8.95
CA LYS A 82 16.89 46.31 -10.30
C LYS A 82 17.33 44.92 -10.78
N TYR A 83 18.55 44.49 -10.41
CA TYR A 83 19.10 43.19 -10.82
C TYR A 83 18.62 42.02 -9.98
N ASP A 84 18.13 42.28 -8.77
CA ASP A 84 17.66 41.27 -7.83
C ASP A 84 16.15 41.04 -7.93
N ARG A 85 15.42 42.05 -8.43
CA ARG A 85 13.96 42.05 -8.57
C ARG A 85 13.39 40.80 -9.26
N PRO A 86 13.87 40.34 -10.43
CA PRO A 86 13.31 39.13 -11.05
C PRO A 86 13.46 37.86 -10.20
N TRP A 87 14.54 37.78 -9.41
CA TRP A 87 14.78 36.63 -8.53
C TRP A 87 13.86 36.68 -7.31
N PHE A 88 13.71 37.88 -6.73
CA PHE A 88 12.82 38.12 -5.61
C PHE A 88 11.35 37.88 -5.98
N ASP A 89 10.90 38.50 -7.08
CA ASP A 89 9.52 38.40 -7.57
C ASP A 89 9.14 36.94 -7.84
N GLY A 90 10.01 36.20 -8.55
CA GLY A 90 9.76 34.78 -8.80
C GLY A 90 9.77 33.94 -7.53
N TYR A 91 10.66 34.20 -6.56
CA TYR A 91 10.65 33.48 -5.28
C TYR A 91 9.36 33.74 -4.50
N MET A 92 8.94 35.00 -4.40
CA MET A 92 7.70 35.36 -3.71
C MET A 92 6.49 34.70 -4.35
N ALA A 93 6.39 34.72 -5.68
CA ALA A 93 5.33 34.05 -6.42
C ALA A 93 5.35 32.52 -6.21
N ASP A 94 6.52 31.89 -6.35
CA ASP A 94 6.66 30.44 -6.18
C ASP A 94 6.27 29.99 -4.76
N GLN A 95 6.77 30.69 -3.73
CA GLN A 95 6.46 30.34 -2.33
C GLN A 95 5.00 30.60 -1.98
N ALA A 96 4.41 31.71 -2.44
CA ALA A 96 3.00 32.00 -2.22
C ALA A 96 2.11 30.95 -2.90
N SER A 97 2.42 30.60 -4.15
CA SER A 97 1.73 29.53 -4.88
C SER A 97 1.83 28.19 -4.16
N GLU A 98 3.04 27.79 -3.73
CA GLU A 98 3.25 26.54 -3.00
C GLU A 98 2.48 26.46 -1.68
N LEU A 99 2.41 27.55 -0.92
CA LEU A 99 1.62 27.60 0.31
C LEU A 99 0.12 27.54 0.04
N LEU A 100 -0.38 28.22 -0.99
CA LEU A 100 -1.79 28.19 -1.41
C LEU A 100 -2.20 26.80 -1.91
N LYS A 101 -1.34 26.12 -2.68
CA LYS A 101 -1.57 24.73 -3.13
C LYS A 101 -1.72 23.76 -1.96
N LYS A 102 -0.88 23.92 -0.93
CA LYS A 102 -0.87 23.04 0.25
C LYS A 102 -2.02 23.35 1.21
N ASN A 103 -2.23 24.62 1.54
CA ASN A 103 -3.12 25.03 2.64
C ASN A 103 -4.48 25.57 2.19
N GLY A 104 -4.65 25.81 0.89
CA GLY A 104 -5.89 26.29 0.29
C GLY A 104 -5.81 27.66 -0.30
N TYR A 105 -6.61 27.86 -1.33
CA TYR A 105 -6.70 29.13 -2.03
C TYR A 105 -7.53 30.15 -1.25
N GLY A 106 -8.20 29.80 -0.13
CA GLY A 106 -8.95 30.75 0.70
C GLY A 106 -8.14 31.86 1.40
N ASP A 107 -6.80 31.83 1.34
CA ASP A 107 -5.94 32.88 1.90
C ASP A 107 -5.79 34.06 0.93
N GLU A 108 -6.73 35.01 0.98
CA GLU A 108 -6.76 36.18 0.10
C GLU A 108 -5.49 37.04 0.18
N ILE A 109 -4.85 37.12 1.34
CA ILE A 109 -3.60 37.89 1.50
C ILE A 109 -2.48 37.22 0.70
N LEU A 110 -2.36 35.88 0.74
CA LEU A 110 -1.35 35.18 -0.06
C LEU A 110 -1.67 35.21 -1.56
N LYS A 111 -2.95 35.23 -1.95
CA LYS A 111 -3.35 35.46 -3.35
C LYS A 111 -2.91 36.84 -3.82
N GLU A 112 -3.27 37.89 -3.11
CA GLU A 112 -2.85 39.27 -3.44
C GLU A 112 -1.31 39.38 -3.53
N LEU A 113 -0.60 38.70 -2.62
CA LEU A 113 0.85 38.63 -2.64
C LEU A 113 1.38 37.92 -3.90
N PHE A 114 0.80 36.78 -4.27
CA PHE A 114 1.13 36.10 -5.52
C PHE A 114 0.92 37.03 -6.71
N GLU A 115 -0.25 37.67 -6.82
CA GLU A 115 -0.58 38.54 -7.95
C GLU A 115 0.37 39.74 -8.05
N LYS A 116 0.74 40.34 -6.90
CA LYS A 116 1.71 41.44 -6.82
C LYS A 116 3.05 41.07 -7.44
N TYR A 117 3.55 39.86 -7.20
CA TYR A 117 4.89 39.43 -7.61
C TYR A 117 4.93 38.62 -8.92
N ALA A 118 3.89 37.86 -9.22
CA ALA A 118 3.76 37.14 -10.49
C ALA A 118 3.36 38.07 -11.64
N GLY A 119 2.64 39.16 -11.35
CA GLY A 119 2.08 40.07 -12.35
C GLY A 119 0.86 39.49 -13.09
N GLU A 120 0.34 38.37 -12.64
CA GLU A 120 -0.83 37.69 -13.18
C GLU A 120 -1.65 37.06 -12.05
N PRO A 121 -2.99 36.91 -12.22
CA PRO A 121 -3.82 36.21 -11.26
C PRO A 121 -3.39 34.76 -11.13
N LEU A 122 -3.41 34.23 -9.91
CA LEU A 122 -3.16 32.81 -9.70
C LEU A 122 -4.31 32.02 -10.33
N LEU A 123 -4.03 31.34 -11.44
CA LEU A 123 -4.99 30.38 -11.98
C LEU A 123 -5.10 29.22 -11.00
N SER A 124 -6.34 28.88 -10.64
CA SER A 124 -6.59 27.69 -9.84
C SER A 124 -5.98 26.46 -10.52
N ASP A 125 -5.39 25.57 -9.72
CA ASP A 125 -4.90 24.28 -10.20
C ASP A 125 -6.02 23.36 -10.72
N GLU A 126 -7.24 23.84 -10.98
CA GLU A 126 -8.36 23.03 -11.50
C GLU A 126 -7.94 22.16 -12.68
N LYS A 127 -7.09 22.66 -13.59
CA LYS A 127 -6.58 21.86 -14.72
C LYS A 127 -5.65 20.72 -14.30
N ASN A 128 -4.85 20.92 -13.25
CA ASN A 128 -3.91 19.92 -12.71
C ASN A 128 -4.60 18.96 -11.72
N LEU A 129 -5.65 19.44 -11.05
CA LEU A 129 -6.49 18.68 -10.12
C LEU A 129 -7.59 17.91 -10.86
N ALA A 130 -7.98 18.33 -12.07
CA ALA A 130 -9.02 17.65 -12.85
C ALA A 130 -8.67 16.18 -13.18
N PRO A 131 -7.42 15.83 -13.57
CA PRO A 131 -7.01 14.44 -13.69
C PRO A 131 -7.14 13.66 -12.38
N ILE A 132 -6.75 14.25 -11.25
CA ILE A 132 -6.84 13.63 -9.91
C ILE A 132 -8.31 13.45 -9.48
N ALA A 133 -9.15 14.45 -9.74
CA ALA A 133 -10.58 14.43 -9.50
C ALA A 133 -11.31 13.41 -10.38
N ARG A 134 -10.95 13.33 -11.66
CA ARG A 134 -11.45 12.29 -12.58
C ARG A 134 -10.99 10.92 -12.13
N GLN A 135 -9.71 10.75 -11.78
CA GLN A 135 -9.21 9.47 -11.30
C GLN A 135 -9.93 9.03 -10.02
N LEU A 136 -10.12 9.89 -9.03
CA LEU A 136 -10.84 9.52 -7.80
C LEU A 136 -12.35 9.33 -8.05
N LYS A 137 -12.94 10.01 -9.03
CA LYS A 137 -14.33 9.76 -9.46
C LYS A 137 -14.48 8.42 -10.19
N ASP A 138 -13.63 8.18 -11.18
CA ASP A 138 -13.65 6.99 -12.04
C ASP A 138 -13.18 5.75 -11.27
N GLU A 139 -12.18 5.89 -10.40
CA GLU A 139 -11.59 4.81 -9.59
C GLU A 139 -12.23 4.66 -8.22
N LEU A 140 -12.92 5.65 -7.62
CA LEU A 140 -13.53 5.54 -6.29
C LEU A 140 -15.00 5.97 -6.18
N GLY A 141 -15.61 6.50 -7.24
CA GLY A 141 -16.98 7.03 -7.18
C GLY A 141 -17.11 8.22 -6.23
N ILE A 142 -15.99 8.89 -5.93
CA ILE A 142 -15.97 10.09 -5.09
C ILE A 142 -16.12 11.28 -6.04
N ASP A 143 -17.28 11.91 -6.01
CA ASP A 143 -17.46 13.17 -6.73
C ASP A 143 -16.78 14.27 -5.93
N MET A 144 -15.52 14.54 -6.26
CA MET A 144 -14.78 15.62 -5.65
C MET A 144 -15.16 16.92 -6.34
N ASP A 145 -15.76 17.84 -5.60
CA ASP A 145 -15.97 19.19 -6.12
C ASP A 145 -14.60 19.87 -6.27
N LEU A 146 -14.18 20.03 -7.52
CA LEU A 146 -12.94 20.71 -7.90
C LEU A 146 -12.84 22.12 -7.29
N ARG A 147 -13.97 22.82 -7.15
CA ARG A 147 -13.98 24.16 -6.54
C ARG A 147 -13.70 24.07 -5.05
N GLU A 148 -14.23 23.07 -4.37
CA GLU A 148 -13.97 22.84 -2.94
C GLU A 148 -12.52 22.42 -2.69
N MET A 149 -11.95 21.56 -3.55
CA MET A 149 -10.54 21.16 -3.47
C MET A 149 -9.59 22.34 -3.63
N VAL A 150 -9.90 23.24 -4.55
CA VAL A 150 -9.14 24.46 -4.79
C VAL A 150 -9.31 25.41 -3.60
N ASP A 151 -10.55 25.68 -3.19
CA ASP A 151 -10.82 26.64 -2.11
C ASP A 151 -10.12 26.25 -0.80
N LYS A 152 -10.22 24.97 -0.42
CA LYS A 152 -9.62 24.43 0.82
C LYS A 152 -8.17 23.99 0.68
N GLY A 153 -7.69 23.76 -0.55
CA GLY A 153 -6.37 23.20 -0.83
C GLY A 153 -6.36 21.68 -0.71
N VAL A 154 -5.45 21.05 -1.46
CA VAL A 154 -5.41 19.58 -1.61
C VAL A 154 -5.23 18.89 -0.26
N ASP A 155 -4.37 19.44 0.59
CA ASP A 155 -3.98 18.81 1.84
C ASP A 155 -5.08 18.90 2.91
N THR A 156 -5.80 20.03 2.95
CA THR A 156 -6.98 20.22 3.81
C THR A 156 -8.18 19.42 3.31
N PHE A 157 -8.41 19.42 2.00
CA PHE A 157 -9.49 18.66 1.38
C PHE A 157 -9.33 17.15 1.63
N VAL A 158 -8.14 16.60 1.41
CA VAL A 158 -7.83 15.19 1.65
C VAL A 158 -7.99 14.83 3.13
N LYS A 159 -7.71 15.76 4.06
CA LYS A 159 -7.93 15.56 5.49
C LYS A 159 -9.41 15.44 5.84
N GLU A 160 -10.26 16.31 5.30
CA GLU A 160 -11.70 16.30 5.60
C GLU A 160 -12.40 15.10 4.98
N HIS A 161 -11.92 14.65 3.82
CA HIS A 161 -12.48 13.51 3.10
C HIS A 161 -11.73 12.20 3.37
N SER A 162 -10.74 12.16 4.28
CA SER A 162 -9.87 11.00 4.44
C SER A 162 -10.62 9.72 4.82
N GLU A 163 -11.65 9.84 5.66
CA GLU A 163 -12.48 8.71 6.08
C GLU A 163 -13.42 8.24 4.97
N GLU A 164 -13.99 9.17 4.20
CA GLU A 164 -14.83 8.81 3.05
C GLU A 164 -14.00 8.18 1.94
N ILE A 165 -12.83 8.76 1.62
CA ILE A 165 -11.87 8.21 0.67
C ILE A 165 -11.46 6.82 1.11
N ARG A 166 -11.09 6.62 2.37
CA ARG A 166 -10.74 5.30 2.92
C ARG A 166 -11.91 4.31 2.84
N LYS A 167 -13.13 4.75 3.14
CA LYS A 167 -14.32 3.91 3.11
C LYS A 167 -14.69 3.51 1.69
N LYS A 168 -14.69 4.44 0.74
CA LYS A 168 -14.97 4.16 -0.68
C LYS A 168 -13.83 3.40 -1.35
N MET A 169 -12.58 3.60 -0.94
CA MET A 169 -11.45 2.72 -1.29
C MET A 169 -11.72 1.27 -0.87
N LEU A 170 -12.20 1.06 0.35
CA LEU A 170 -12.54 -0.27 0.84
C LEU A 170 -13.78 -0.84 0.15
N GLU A 171 -14.86 -0.06 0.03
CA GLU A 171 -16.10 -0.48 -0.65
C GLU A 171 -15.86 -0.79 -2.12
N LYS A 172 -15.05 0.01 -2.83
CA LYS A 172 -14.78 -0.24 -4.24
C LYS A 172 -13.77 -1.36 -4.47
N TRP A 173 -12.93 -1.63 -3.50
CA TRP A 173 -12.12 -2.84 -3.47
C TRP A 173 -13.00 -4.08 -3.24
N GLU A 174 -13.99 -4.00 -2.34
CA GLU A 174 -15.01 -5.06 -2.15
C GLU A 174 -15.91 -5.23 -3.39
N THR A 175 -16.36 -4.14 -4.03
CA THR A 175 -17.18 -4.23 -5.26
C THR A 175 -16.35 -4.54 -6.49
N GLY A 176 -15.07 -4.18 -6.54
CA GLY A 176 -14.14 -4.54 -7.61
C GLY A 176 -13.82 -6.04 -7.57
N GLN A 177 -13.70 -6.63 -6.38
CA GLN A 177 -13.77 -8.09 -6.22
C GLN A 177 -15.12 -8.63 -6.71
N ALA A 178 -16.24 -7.96 -6.37
CA ALA A 178 -17.58 -8.37 -6.82
C ALA A 178 -17.83 -8.22 -8.34
N GLU A 179 -17.17 -7.28 -9.02
CA GLU A 179 -17.23 -7.05 -10.46
C GLU A 179 -16.28 -7.97 -11.24
N ASP A 180 -15.08 -8.24 -10.72
CA ASP A 180 -14.22 -9.33 -11.19
C ASP A 180 -14.92 -10.70 -11.02
N LEU A 181 -15.75 -10.86 -9.97
CA LEU A 181 -16.67 -11.99 -9.78
C LEU A 181 -17.89 -11.99 -10.71
N LYS A 182 -18.23 -10.84 -11.33
CA LYS A 182 -19.40 -10.66 -12.22
C LYS A 182 -19.06 -10.85 -13.69
N ASN A 183 -17.82 -10.50 -14.08
CA ASN A 183 -17.22 -10.82 -15.38
C ASN A 183 -16.70 -12.27 -15.45
N PHE A 184 -16.78 -13.00 -14.34
CA PHE A 184 -16.68 -14.46 -14.31
C PHE A 184 -18.02 -15.04 -14.80
N GLU A 185 -17.97 -15.89 -15.84
CA GLU A 185 -19.17 -16.46 -16.45
C GLU A 185 -20.10 -17.12 -15.40
N PRO A 186 -21.42 -16.81 -15.45
CA PRO A 186 -22.37 -17.11 -14.40
C PRO A 186 -22.92 -18.53 -14.52
N ASP A 187 -22.32 -19.47 -13.79
CA ASP A 187 -23.03 -20.70 -13.41
C ASP A 187 -22.71 -21.17 -11.98
N ALA A 188 -22.28 -20.26 -11.09
CA ALA A 188 -22.10 -20.57 -9.68
C ALA A 188 -22.65 -19.44 -8.78
N PRO A 189 -23.79 -19.65 -8.08
CA PRO A 189 -24.39 -18.64 -7.20
C PRO A 189 -23.52 -18.36 -5.97
N LEU A 190 -23.71 -17.17 -5.40
CA LEU A 190 -23.12 -16.66 -4.15
C LEU A 190 -22.80 -17.79 -3.18
N GLN A 191 -21.53 -18.10 -3.03
CA GLN A 191 -21.03 -18.99 -2.00
C GLN A 191 -19.74 -18.38 -1.49
N VAL A 192 -19.61 -18.32 -0.18
CA VAL A 192 -18.31 -18.48 0.46
C VAL A 192 -17.62 -19.63 -0.29
N ASP A 193 -16.63 -19.27 -1.10
CA ASP A 193 -16.16 -19.92 -2.33
C ASP A 193 -16.54 -21.43 -2.42
N LYS A 194 -17.49 -21.80 -3.30
CA LYS A 194 -17.89 -23.23 -3.49
C LYS A 194 -16.68 -24.12 -3.61
N GLN A 195 -15.62 -23.58 -4.21
CA GLN A 195 -14.37 -24.28 -4.43
C GLN A 195 -13.62 -24.46 -3.11
N GLN A 196 -13.45 -23.43 -2.25
CA GLN A 196 -12.83 -23.59 -0.93
C GLN A 196 -13.62 -24.53 0.00
N GLN A 197 -14.96 -24.46 -0.01
CA GLN A 197 -15.79 -25.42 0.72
C GLN A 197 -15.68 -26.84 0.15
N ALA A 198 -15.68 -27.00 -1.18
CA ALA A 198 -15.44 -28.29 -1.83
C ALA A 198 -14.04 -28.84 -1.51
N LEU A 199 -13.02 -27.98 -1.37
CA LEU A 199 -11.67 -28.39 -0.97
C LEU A 199 -11.61 -28.87 0.48
N LEU A 200 -12.24 -28.15 1.42
CA LEU A 200 -12.35 -28.63 2.80
C LEU A 200 -13.15 -29.93 2.89
N GLN A 201 -14.18 -30.07 2.05
CA GLN A 201 -14.94 -31.31 1.91
C GLN A 201 -14.10 -32.43 1.30
N ASP A 202 -13.25 -32.14 0.34
CA ASP A 202 -12.32 -33.05 -0.32
C ASP A 202 -11.24 -33.56 0.64
N ALA A 203 -10.57 -32.64 1.36
CA ALA A 203 -9.60 -32.99 2.41
C ALA A 203 -10.26 -33.83 3.52
N ARG A 204 -11.47 -33.45 3.95
CA ARG A 204 -12.27 -34.20 4.91
C ARG A 204 -12.71 -35.56 4.37
N ALA A 205 -13.05 -35.66 3.09
CA ALA A 205 -13.45 -36.90 2.46
C ALA A 205 -12.28 -37.89 2.37
N ILE A 206 -11.07 -37.40 2.07
CA ILE A 206 -9.84 -38.21 2.10
C ILE A 206 -9.54 -38.68 3.52
N TYR A 207 -9.60 -37.76 4.50
CA TYR A 207 -9.43 -38.09 5.92
C TYR A 207 -10.42 -39.18 6.38
N LEU A 208 -11.72 -38.99 6.13
CA LEU A 208 -12.76 -39.95 6.52
C LEU A 208 -12.61 -41.30 5.81
N ARG A 209 -12.18 -41.31 4.54
CA ARG A 209 -11.95 -42.54 3.77
C ARG A 209 -10.77 -43.33 4.33
N LEU A 210 -9.68 -42.66 4.67
CA LEU A 210 -8.51 -43.25 5.32
C LEU A 210 -8.86 -43.80 6.71
N VAL A 211 -9.57 -43.03 7.53
CA VAL A 211 -10.01 -43.46 8.87
C VAL A 211 -10.94 -44.67 8.79
N LYS A 212 -11.94 -44.65 7.90
CA LYS A 212 -12.91 -45.75 7.75
C LYS A 212 -12.27 -47.07 7.29
N LYS A 213 -11.25 -47.00 6.43
CA LYS A 213 -10.60 -48.19 5.86
C LYS A 213 -9.53 -48.80 6.77
N TYR A 214 -8.79 -47.96 7.51
CA TYR A 214 -7.65 -48.41 8.33
C TYR A 214 -7.88 -48.24 9.84
N HIS A 215 -9.14 -48.21 10.31
CA HIS A 215 -9.44 -48.11 11.73
C HIS A 215 -8.93 -49.35 12.51
N PRO A 216 -8.16 -49.18 13.60
CA PRO A 216 -7.56 -50.29 14.35
C PRO A 216 -8.59 -51.19 15.07
N ASP A 217 -9.77 -50.67 15.42
CA ASP A 217 -10.84 -51.46 16.09
C ASP A 217 -11.45 -52.58 15.24
N ARG A 218 -11.18 -52.60 13.92
CA ARG A 218 -11.73 -53.61 13.00
C ARG A 218 -10.76 -54.75 12.70
N GLU A 219 -9.56 -54.73 13.28
CA GLU A 219 -8.51 -55.69 12.96
C GLU A 219 -8.31 -56.71 14.09
N THR A 220 -8.31 -58.00 13.73
CA THR A 220 -8.18 -59.12 14.68
C THR A 220 -6.74 -59.59 14.85
N ASP A 221 -5.84 -59.21 13.93
CA ASP A 221 -4.40 -59.47 13.99
C ASP A 221 -3.67 -58.33 14.74
N GLU A 222 -2.99 -58.67 15.84
CA GLU A 222 -2.21 -57.75 16.68
C GLU A 222 -1.10 -57.02 15.90
N ALA A 223 -0.43 -57.68 14.95
CA ALA A 223 0.63 -57.04 14.17
C ALA A 223 0.07 -56.01 13.18
N ALA A 224 -1.05 -56.32 12.53
CA ALA A 224 -1.75 -55.41 11.62
C ALA A 224 -2.40 -54.23 12.37
N LYS A 225 -2.85 -54.44 13.61
CA LYS A 225 -3.43 -53.40 14.48
C LYS A 225 -2.43 -52.30 14.84
N ILE A 226 -1.17 -52.65 15.10
CA ILE A 226 -0.09 -51.69 15.36
C ILE A 226 0.16 -50.82 14.13
N GLN A 227 0.29 -51.43 12.95
CA GLN A 227 0.54 -50.71 11.69
C GLN A 227 -0.62 -49.76 11.33
N LYS A 228 -1.86 -50.18 11.56
CA LYS A 228 -3.06 -49.35 11.35
C LYS A 228 -3.15 -48.19 12.34
N THR A 229 -2.75 -48.39 13.58
CA THR A 229 -2.72 -47.34 14.61
C THR A 229 -1.75 -46.22 14.22
N GLU A 230 -0.54 -46.58 13.77
CA GLU A 230 0.47 -45.62 13.33
C GLU A 230 0.02 -44.83 12.09
N LEU A 231 -0.64 -45.49 11.15
CA LEU A 231 -1.23 -44.84 9.97
C LEU A 231 -2.28 -43.79 10.36
N ILE A 232 -3.22 -44.13 11.25
CA ILE A 232 -4.29 -43.21 11.68
C ILE A 232 -3.72 -41.99 12.40
N GLN A 233 -2.65 -42.15 13.18
CA GLN A 233 -1.97 -41.02 13.82
C GLN A 233 -1.37 -40.06 12.77
N ARG A 234 -0.71 -40.58 11.72
CA ARG A 234 -0.16 -39.77 10.63
C ARG A 234 -1.25 -39.05 9.83
N VAL A 235 -2.37 -39.72 9.55
CA VAL A 235 -3.54 -39.14 8.86
C VAL A 235 -4.18 -38.02 9.68
N THR A 236 -4.34 -38.23 10.99
CA THR A 236 -4.93 -37.23 11.90
C THR A 236 -4.04 -36.00 12.02
N LYS A 237 -2.72 -36.20 12.13
CA LYS A 237 -1.75 -35.10 12.16
C LYS A 237 -1.82 -34.26 10.87
N ALA A 238 -1.78 -34.89 9.70
CA ALA A 238 -1.85 -34.20 8.42
C ALA A 238 -3.16 -33.40 8.26
N TYR A 239 -4.28 -33.92 8.76
CA TYR A 239 -5.56 -33.22 8.76
C TYR A 239 -5.58 -32.01 9.71
N GLN A 240 -5.04 -32.15 10.93
CA GLN A 240 -4.95 -31.06 11.90
C GLN A 240 -4.05 -29.91 11.42
N GLU A 241 -2.98 -30.23 10.72
CA GLU A 241 -2.03 -29.27 10.15
C GLU A 241 -2.49 -28.67 8.81
N ASN A 242 -3.69 -29.04 8.31
CA ASN A 242 -4.18 -28.72 6.97
C ASN A 242 -3.20 -29.11 5.84
N ASP A 243 -2.37 -30.14 6.06
CA ASP A 243 -1.41 -30.64 5.08
C ASP A 243 -2.09 -31.61 4.10
N PHE A 244 -2.79 -31.01 3.13
CA PHE A 244 -3.49 -31.74 2.08
C PHE A 244 -2.56 -32.62 1.23
N LEU A 245 -1.32 -32.20 1.02
CA LEU A 245 -0.35 -32.99 0.26
C LEU A 245 0.04 -34.26 1.02
N ALA A 246 0.22 -34.17 2.34
CA ALA A 246 0.44 -35.35 3.18
C ALA A 246 -0.77 -36.29 3.18
N LEU A 247 -2.00 -35.76 3.25
CA LEU A 247 -3.22 -36.57 3.14
C LEU A 247 -3.32 -37.31 1.80
N LEU A 248 -3.02 -36.64 0.68
CA LEU A 248 -2.98 -37.28 -0.64
C LEU A 248 -1.89 -38.34 -0.75
N LYS A 249 -0.70 -38.11 -0.18
CA LYS A 249 0.39 -39.10 -0.16
C LYS A 249 -0.02 -40.35 0.62
N LEU A 250 -0.61 -40.18 1.81
CA LEU A 250 -1.10 -41.28 2.63
C LEU A 250 -2.22 -42.06 1.91
N GLN A 251 -3.08 -41.36 1.17
CA GLN A 251 -4.08 -42.01 0.32
C GLN A 251 -3.44 -42.86 -0.77
N ILE A 252 -2.45 -42.35 -1.51
CA ILE A 252 -1.79 -43.10 -2.58
C ILE A 252 -0.97 -44.29 -2.02
N GLU A 253 -0.28 -44.11 -0.89
CA GLU A 253 0.64 -45.11 -0.33
C GLU A 253 -0.08 -46.36 0.19
N TYR A 254 -1.28 -46.20 0.74
CA TYR A 254 -2.00 -47.29 1.39
C TYR A 254 -3.12 -47.89 0.54
N LEU A 255 -3.46 -47.34 -0.64
CA LEU A 255 -4.45 -47.91 -1.55
C LEU A 255 -3.95 -49.20 -2.24
N GLU A 256 -4.80 -50.24 -2.26
CA GLU A 256 -4.55 -51.51 -2.95
C GLU A 256 -4.91 -51.46 -4.45
N GLU A 257 -4.40 -52.41 -5.23
CA GLU A 257 -3.98 -52.33 -6.64
C GLU A 257 -5.05 -52.20 -7.77
N GLU A 258 -6.34 -51.99 -7.50
CA GLU A 258 -7.35 -52.01 -8.60
C GLU A 258 -7.67 -50.67 -9.28
N GLU A 259 -7.15 -49.53 -8.83
CA GLU A 259 -7.56 -48.23 -9.38
C GLU A 259 -6.36 -47.39 -9.87
N ALA A 260 -6.00 -47.53 -11.15
CA ALA A 260 -5.27 -46.47 -11.85
C ALA A 260 -6.00 -45.10 -11.70
N ASP A 261 -7.32 -45.16 -11.50
CA ASP A 261 -8.20 -44.04 -11.19
C ASP A 261 -7.83 -43.29 -9.91
N ALA A 262 -7.26 -43.95 -8.90
CA ALA A 262 -6.91 -43.29 -7.64
C ALA A 262 -5.71 -42.34 -7.78
N PHE A 263 -4.71 -42.71 -8.59
CA PHE A 263 -3.58 -41.84 -8.91
C PHE A 263 -4.05 -40.65 -9.77
N TRP A 264 -4.88 -40.92 -10.79
CA TRP A 264 -5.44 -39.87 -11.64
C TRP A 264 -6.34 -38.91 -10.85
N LEU A 265 -7.14 -39.43 -9.93
CA LEU A 265 -7.95 -38.65 -9.00
C LEU A 265 -7.07 -37.76 -8.11
N ALA A 266 -5.98 -38.30 -7.55
CA ALA A 266 -5.06 -37.50 -6.74
C ALA A 266 -4.34 -36.41 -7.55
N GLU A 267 -3.96 -36.69 -8.80
CA GLU A 267 -3.34 -35.70 -9.69
C GLU A 267 -4.32 -34.60 -10.09
N ASP A 268 -5.56 -34.95 -10.39
CA ASP A 268 -6.66 -34.03 -10.74
C ASP A 268 -7.05 -33.13 -9.55
N MET A 269 -7.10 -33.69 -8.35
CA MET A 269 -7.27 -32.96 -7.09
C MET A 269 -6.13 -31.97 -6.87
N LEU A 270 -4.87 -32.40 -7.04
CA LEU A 270 -3.70 -31.54 -6.89
C LEU A 270 -3.66 -30.41 -7.95
N LYS A 271 -4.18 -30.65 -9.17
CA LYS A 271 -4.36 -29.61 -10.19
C LYS A 271 -5.40 -28.57 -9.75
N ARG A 272 -6.54 -29.00 -9.22
CA ARG A 272 -7.56 -28.10 -8.65
C ARG A 272 -6.99 -27.24 -7.51
N TYR A 273 -6.29 -27.87 -6.56
CA TYR A 273 -5.65 -27.15 -5.45
C TYR A 273 -4.64 -26.12 -5.93
N ASN A 274 -3.75 -26.47 -6.87
CA ASN A 274 -2.80 -25.52 -7.45
C ASN A 274 -3.51 -24.33 -8.12
N LYS A 275 -4.66 -24.55 -8.79
CA LYS A 275 -5.44 -23.47 -9.41
C LYS A 275 -6.02 -22.52 -8.36
N ILE A 276 -6.52 -23.06 -7.25
CA ILE A 276 -7.13 -22.26 -6.18
C ILE A 276 -6.07 -21.50 -5.39
N LEU A 277 -4.96 -22.15 -5.01
CA LEU A 277 -3.83 -21.47 -4.36
C LEU A 277 -3.26 -20.37 -5.27
N GLN A 278 -3.20 -20.59 -6.59
CA GLN A 278 -2.78 -19.54 -7.52
C GLN A 278 -3.75 -18.35 -7.50
N LYS A 279 -5.06 -18.60 -7.44
CA LYS A 279 -6.08 -17.55 -7.36
C LYS A 279 -5.93 -16.75 -6.05
N GLN A 280 -5.82 -17.43 -4.91
CA GLN A 280 -5.60 -16.81 -3.60
C GLN A 280 -4.31 -15.97 -3.58
N LEU A 281 -3.22 -16.49 -4.13
CA LEU A 281 -1.96 -15.75 -4.23
C LEU A 281 -2.13 -14.47 -5.07
N ASN A 282 -2.85 -14.56 -6.18
CA ASN A 282 -3.10 -13.40 -7.04
C ASN A 282 -3.99 -12.37 -6.34
N GLU A 283 -5.00 -12.82 -5.59
CA GLU A 283 -5.86 -11.95 -4.77
C GLU A 283 -5.02 -11.20 -3.74
N ILE A 284 -4.27 -11.92 -2.89
CA ILE A 284 -3.40 -11.31 -1.85
C ILE A 284 -2.40 -10.32 -2.46
N ARG A 285 -1.81 -10.65 -3.61
CA ARG A 285 -0.88 -9.75 -4.31
C ARG A 285 -1.57 -8.46 -4.77
N LYS A 286 -2.80 -8.54 -5.29
CA LYS A 286 -3.58 -7.33 -5.61
C LYS A 286 -3.82 -6.48 -4.36
N GLU A 287 -4.12 -7.06 -3.21
CA GLU A 287 -4.31 -6.32 -1.95
C GLU A 287 -3.01 -5.64 -1.51
N VAL A 288 -1.89 -6.36 -1.57
CA VAL A 288 -0.56 -5.81 -1.26
C VAL A 288 -0.22 -4.67 -2.20
N ASP A 289 -0.43 -4.83 -3.51
CA ASP A 289 -0.13 -3.80 -4.48
C ASP A 289 -1.04 -2.59 -4.28
N PHE A 290 -2.33 -2.79 -3.99
CA PHE A 290 -3.24 -1.71 -3.63
C PHE A 290 -2.73 -0.92 -2.41
N LEU A 291 -2.39 -1.61 -1.31
CA LEU A 291 -1.83 -0.96 -0.12
C LEU A 291 -0.54 -0.22 -0.43
N LYS A 292 0.32 -0.77 -1.29
CA LYS A 292 1.58 -0.15 -1.68
C LYS A 292 1.37 1.14 -2.48
N HIS A 293 0.40 1.17 -3.39
CA HIS A 293 0.09 2.34 -4.19
C HIS A 293 -0.61 3.41 -3.34
N SER A 294 -1.63 3.02 -2.57
CA SER A 294 -2.40 3.95 -1.72
C SER A 294 -1.56 4.57 -0.59
N SER A 295 -0.41 3.98 -0.26
CA SER A 295 0.50 4.46 0.78
C SER A 295 1.89 4.85 0.29
N MET A 296 2.11 5.03 -1.02
CA MET A 296 3.43 5.23 -1.62
C MET A 296 4.26 6.31 -0.89
N GLY A 297 3.74 7.54 -0.75
CA GLY A 297 4.45 8.62 -0.07
C GLY A 297 4.72 8.37 1.42
N LEU A 298 3.81 7.68 2.11
CA LEU A 298 4.01 7.32 3.52
C LEU A 298 5.07 6.23 3.68
N ARG A 299 5.10 5.26 2.76
CA ARG A 299 6.07 4.16 2.78
C ARG A 299 7.50 4.64 2.60
N GLU A 300 7.73 5.51 1.62
CA GLU A 300 9.07 6.04 1.36
C GLU A 300 9.63 6.78 2.58
N GLU A 301 8.79 7.62 3.19
CA GLU A 301 9.19 8.46 4.32
C GLU A 301 9.30 7.68 5.64
N PHE A 302 8.36 6.76 5.93
CA PHE A 302 8.21 6.19 7.27
C PHE A 302 8.43 4.68 7.38
N PHE A 303 8.55 3.94 6.28
CA PHE A 303 8.74 2.49 6.32
C PHE A 303 10.18 2.11 5.95
N ASP A 304 10.64 0.96 6.44
CA ASP A 304 11.98 0.46 6.13
C ASP A 304 11.98 -0.53 4.94
N GLN A 305 13.15 -1.10 4.66
CA GLN A 305 13.34 -2.06 3.56
C GLN A 305 12.54 -3.36 3.75
N THR A 306 12.09 -3.64 4.97
CA THR A 306 11.25 -4.81 5.30
C THR A 306 9.76 -4.51 5.19
N HIS A 307 9.39 -3.31 4.72
CA HIS A 307 8.01 -2.82 4.64
C HIS A 307 7.33 -2.68 6.01
N ALA A 308 8.10 -2.60 7.09
CA ALA A 308 7.60 -2.30 8.43
C ALA A 308 7.67 -0.79 8.71
N PHE A 309 6.77 -0.30 9.55
CA PHE A 309 6.84 1.07 10.05
C PHE A 309 8.11 1.27 10.89
N SER A 310 8.82 2.38 10.64
CA SER A 310 10.09 2.71 11.27
C SER A 310 9.94 3.88 12.24
N GLU A 311 9.93 3.57 13.54
CA GLU A 311 9.90 4.58 14.60
C GLU A 311 11.06 5.58 14.50
N ARG A 312 12.23 5.10 14.04
CA ARG A 312 13.41 5.93 13.85
C ARG A 312 13.19 6.97 12.75
N LYS A 313 12.64 6.57 11.59
CA LYS A 313 12.35 7.49 10.49
C LYS A 313 11.32 8.54 10.93
N PHE A 314 10.24 8.10 11.58
CA PHE A 314 9.21 9.00 12.11
C PHE A 314 9.77 10.04 13.10
N LYS A 315 10.53 9.60 14.10
CA LYS A 315 11.18 10.50 15.07
C LYS A 315 12.15 11.48 14.41
N ASN A 316 12.91 11.03 13.42
CA ASN A 316 13.85 11.88 12.68
C ASN A 316 13.12 12.94 11.86
N PHE A 317 12.05 12.57 11.15
CA PHE A 317 11.22 13.51 10.41
C PHE A 317 10.62 14.57 11.35
N LYS A 318 10.00 14.12 12.46
CA LYS A 318 9.46 15.01 13.50
C LYS A 318 10.51 15.96 14.07
N LYS A 319 11.73 15.46 14.32
CA LYS A 319 12.86 16.26 14.82
C LYS A 319 13.29 17.30 13.79
N LYS A 320 13.42 16.93 12.51
CA LYS A 320 13.75 17.85 11.42
C LYS A 320 12.71 18.96 11.31
N LEU A 321 11.43 18.61 11.34
CA LEU A 321 10.33 19.58 11.26
C LEU A 321 10.36 20.56 12.45
N ARG A 322 10.63 20.09 13.68
CA ARG A 322 10.79 20.98 14.84
C ARG A 322 11.99 21.90 14.74
N ALA A 323 13.11 21.39 14.21
CA ALA A 323 14.30 22.20 13.98
C ALA A 323 14.04 23.27 12.92
N GLU A 324 13.35 22.92 11.84
CA GLU A 324 12.91 23.85 10.80
C GLU A 324 12.01 24.96 11.37
N ILE A 325 10.98 24.61 12.15
CA ILE A 325 10.12 25.59 12.84
C ILE A 325 10.95 26.53 13.71
N THR A 326 11.89 26.00 14.49
CA THR A 326 12.74 26.80 15.39
C THR A 326 13.62 27.76 14.59
N MET A 327 14.18 27.28 13.48
CA MET A 327 15.01 28.06 12.57
C MET A 327 14.22 29.19 11.91
N ILE A 328 13.04 28.90 11.36
CA ILE A 328 12.17 29.92 10.74
C ILE A 328 11.73 30.95 11.78
N GLN A 329 11.40 30.50 13.00
CA GLN A 329 11.02 31.41 14.08
C GLN A 329 12.17 32.33 14.50
N ALA A 330 13.40 31.81 14.57
CA ALA A 330 14.58 32.59 14.90
C ALA A 330 14.90 33.61 13.80
N ASP A 331 14.85 33.18 12.53
CA ASP A 331 14.99 34.02 11.34
C ASP A 331 13.96 35.16 11.32
N LEU A 332 12.69 34.86 11.55
CA LEU A 332 11.63 35.87 11.70
C LEU A 332 11.88 36.84 12.85
N ASN A 333 12.41 36.37 13.97
CA ASN A 333 12.75 37.25 15.09
C ASN A 333 13.95 38.15 14.74
N ASP A 334 14.91 37.65 13.98
CA ASP A 334 16.06 38.41 13.50
C ASP A 334 15.63 39.51 12.53
N SER A 335 14.69 39.22 11.63
CA SER A 335 14.09 40.20 10.71
C SER A 335 13.52 41.45 11.39
N ARG A 336 13.13 41.34 12.66
CA ARG A 336 12.59 42.45 13.47
C ARG A 336 13.69 43.26 14.15
N LYS A 337 14.79 42.62 14.51
CA LYS A 337 15.93 43.25 15.20
C LYS A 337 16.92 43.88 14.22
N HIS A 338 17.13 43.23 13.08
CA HIS A 338 18.20 43.54 12.13
C HIS A 338 17.65 43.68 10.70
N GLN A 339 16.56 44.45 10.54
CA GLN A 339 15.76 44.54 9.31
C GLN A 339 16.59 44.68 8.02
N LYS A 340 17.52 45.66 7.97
CA LYS A 340 18.31 45.95 6.77
C LYS A 340 19.35 44.89 6.44
N SER A 341 20.03 44.32 7.43
CA SER A 341 21.02 43.26 7.17
C SER A 341 20.31 41.97 6.82
N TRP A 342 19.27 41.60 7.57
CA TRP A 342 18.45 40.43 7.32
C TRP A 342 17.90 40.42 5.89
N PHE A 343 17.28 41.51 5.44
CA PHE A 343 16.72 41.58 4.08
C PHE A 343 17.79 41.47 2.98
N LYS A 344 19.00 42.02 3.23
CA LYS A 344 20.13 41.88 2.30
C LYS A 344 20.65 40.45 2.25
N ASP A 345 20.71 39.76 3.38
CA ASP A 345 21.18 38.38 3.48
C ASP A 345 20.23 37.40 2.79
N TRP A 346 18.95 37.74 2.68
CA TRP A 346 17.95 36.96 1.92
C TRP A 346 18.13 37.02 0.40
N THR A 347 18.77 38.05 -0.13
CA THR A 347 18.99 38.20 -1.58
C THR A 347 19.83 37.07 -2.21
N PRO A 348 20.99 36.69 -1.64
CA PRO A 348 21.76 35.54 -2.14
C PRO A 348 21.05 34.20 -1.92
N GLU A 349 20.31 34.02 -0.82
CA GLU A 349 19.55 32.79 -0.55
C GLU A 349 18.45 32.55 -1.60
N ILE A 350 17.71 33.60 -1.96
CA ILE A 350 16.68 33.57 -3.00
C ILE A 350 17.28 33.16 -4.36
N LYS A 351 18.46 33.69 -4.70
CA LYS A 351 19.15 33.34 -5.95
C LYS A 351 19.56 31.87 -5.97
N ALA A 352 20.11 31.36 -4.87
CA ALA A 352 20.48 29.96 -4.75
C ALA A 352 19.25 29.05 -4.91
N TYR A 353 18.15 29.38 -4.22
CA TYR A 353 16.89 28.64 -4.33
C TYR A 353 16.38 28.56 -5.77
N GLN A 354 16.31 29.67 -6.48
CA GLN A 354 15.82 29.68 -7.86
C GLN A 354 16.76 28.98 -8.85
N GLN A 355 18.07 28.99 -8.60
CA GLN A 355 19.02 28.21 -9.41
C GLN A 355 18.80 26.71 -9.21
N ASP A 356 18.63 26.27 -7.97
CA ASP A 356 18.37 24.86 -7.66
C ASP A 356 17.00 24.40 -8.19
N ALA A 357 15.95 25.23 -8.05
CA ALA A 357 14.62 24.93 -8.60
C ALA A 357 14.65 24.78 -10.12
N ARG A 358 15.42 25.62 -10.83
CA ARG A 358 15.61 25.49 -12.29
C ARG A 358 16.38 24.22 -12.67
N LEU A 359 17.36 23.79 -11.88
CA LEU A 359 18.11 22.55 -12.11
C LEU A 359 17.25 21.30 -11.85
N GLN A 360 16.35 21.36 -10.86
CA GLN A 360 15.40 20.29 -10.56
C GLN A 360 14.30 20.18 -11.62
N ASN A 361 13.78 21.31 -12.12
CA ASN A 361 12.80 21.34 -13.21
C ASN A 361 13.41 21.02 -14.60
N ALA A 362 14.73 21.13 -14.76
CA ALA A 362 15.47 20.71 -15.96
C ALA A 362 15.92 19.24 -15.93
N SER A 363 15.81 18.57 -14.80
CA SER A 363 16.00 17.11 -14.70
C SER A 363 14.65 16.45 -15.02
N PRO A 364 14.58 15.50 -15.97
CA PRO A 364 13.33 14.78 -16.23
C PRO A 364 12.90 14.10 -14.93
N GLN A 365 11.77 14.53 -14.38
CA GLN A 365 11.12 13.86 -13.26
C GLN A 365 10.92 12.40 -13.69
N PRO A 366 11.43 11.41 -12.93
CA PRO A 366 11.02 10.05 -13.18
C PRO A 366 9.53 9.99 -12.82
N PHE A 367 8.72 9.55 -13.78
CA PHE A 367 7.27 9.29 -13.70
C PHE A 367 6.33 10.43 -14.10
N ASP A 368 6.26 10.68 -15.42
CA ASP A 368 4.98 10.75 -16.12
C ASP A 368 4.73 9.38 -16.79
N ILE A 369 4.04 8.46 -16.09
CA ILE A 369 3.20 7.36 -16.65
C ILE A 369 2.08 7.09 -15.66
#